data_AF-A0A7Y9QU89-F1
#
_entry.id   AF-A0A7Y9QU89-F1
#
_cell.length_a   1.000
_cell.length_b   1.000
_cell.length_c   1.000
_cell.angle_alpha   90.00
_cell.angle_beta   90.00
_cell.angle_gamma   90.00
#
_symmetry.space_group_name_H-M   'P 1'
#
loop_
_entity.id
_entity.type
_entity.pdbx_description
1 polymer ?
#
loop_
_entity_poly.entity_id
_entity_poly.type
_entity_poly.pdbx_seq_one_letter_code
_entity_poly.pdbx_strand_id
1 'polypeptide(L)'
;MQVSKISLAIALALTIGGTAQAAVVGLDDVSFESYTSGALIGSAGAWSSEGTLTTAQGPAGAYDGQRFASLGLGDRLVQSFSVDTAGTYTVSFWASGEGRSRLFDSDDVAASLFSTPVAVSNTDPVNYGAGWHQVQYTFDTGALNGSSSYHLYFSGFGSGLSVDAVSVSAVPEPESLAMMLAGLGALGLMSRRRRAA
;
A
#
# COMPACT_ATOMS: atom_id res chain seq x y z
N MET A 1 -26.64 9.93 65.43
CA MET A 1 -25.51 9.48 64.59
C MET A 1 -25.99 8.33 63.71
N GLN A 2 -26.33 8.60 62.45
CA GLN A 2 -26.59 7.56 61.45
C GLN A 2 -25.97 8.03 60.13
N VAL A 3 -24.94 7.31 59.70
CA VAL A 3 -24.27 7.48 58.42
C VAL A 3 -25.00 6.58 57.43
N SER A 4 -25.60 7.15 56.38
CA SER A 4 -26.11 6.37 55.24
C SER A 4 -25.15 6.54 54.07
N LYS A 5 -24.45 5.45 53.75
CA LYS A 5 -23.64 5.27 52.55
C LYS A 5 -24.58 4.82 51.43
N ILE A 6 -24.68 5.59 50.34
CA ILE A 6 -25.24 5.10 49.08
C ILE A 6 -24.13 5.12 48.04
N SER A 7 -23.58 3.92 47.80
CA SER A 7 -22.82 3.56 46.61
C SER A 7 -23.74 3.62 45.38
N LEU A 8 -23.23 3.98 44.21
CA LEU A 8 -23.04 3.04 43.09
C LEU A 8 -22.55 3.78 41.83
N ALA A 9 -21.50 3.22 41.24
CA ALA A 9 -20.78 3.67 40.07
C ALA A 9 -21.64 3.73 38.79
N ILE A 10 -21.35 4.71 37.92
CA ILE A 10 -21.65 4.63 36.49
C ILE A 10 -20.31 4.68 35.75
N ALA A 11 -19.72 3.49 35.57
CA ALA A 11 -18.68 3.28 34.58
C ALA A 11 -19.37 3.18 33.21
N LEU A 12 -19.36 4.26 32.44
CA LEU A 12 -19.77 4.21 31.04
C LEU A 12 -18.56 3.75 30.22
N ALA A 13 -18.57 2.47 29.84
CA ALA A 13 -17.58 1.86 28.97
C ALA A 13 -17.54 2.58 27.61
N LEU A 14 -16.45 3.31 27.37
CA LEU A 14 -16.14 3.97 26.11
C LEU A 14 -15.11 3.12 25.34
N THR A 15 -15.47 1.89 24.98
CA THR A 15 -14.57 0.97 24.26
C THR A 15 -15.22 0.47 22.99
N ILE A 16 -15.45 1.36 22.02
CA ILE A 16 -15.56 1.00 20.61
C ILE A 16 -14.86 2.09 19.79
N GLY A 17 -13.58 2.32 20.05
CA GLY A 17 -12.70 2.97 19.08
C GLY A 17 -12.32 1.93 18.04
N GLY A 18 -13.18 1.68 17.06
CA GLY A 18 -12.79 0.86 15.90
C GLY A 18 -11.69 1.58 15.16
N THR A 19 -10.47 1.04 15.15
CA THR A 19 -9.43 1.52 14.26
C THR A 19 -9.91 1.28 12.84
N ALA A 20 -10.09 2.35 12.05
CA ALA A 20 -10.33 2.20 10.63
C ALA A 20 -9.09 1.56 10.02
N GLN A 21 -9.20 0.28 9.66
CA GLN A 21 -8.12 -0.46 9.03
C GLN A 21 -8.14 -0.13 7.54
N ALA A 22 -7.01 0.34 7.01
CA ALA A 22 -6.78 0.46 5.58
C ALA A 22 -7.03 -0.90 4.90
N ALA A 23 -7.91 -0.96 3.90
CA ALA A 23 -8.12 -2.17 3.12
C ALA A 23 -6.88 -2.44 2.27
N VAL A 24 -6.26 -3.61 2.45
CA VAL A 24 -5.07 -4.01 1.67
C VAL A 24 -5.54 -4.58 0.34
N VAL A 25 -4.91 -4.14 -0.75
CA VAL A 25 -5.07 -4.72 -2.08
C VAL A 25 -4.17 -5.93 -2.19
N GLY A 26 -4.73 -7.05 -2.65
CA GLY A 26 -4.00 -8.30 -2.80
C GLY A 26 -2.89 -8.18 -3.85
N LEU A 27 -1.65 -8.30 -3.39
CA LEU A 27 -0.48 -8.53 -4.20
C LEU A 27 0.12 -9.88 -3.81
N ASP A 28 0.70 -10.58 -4.78
CA ASP A 28 1.30 -11.89 -4.58
C ASP A 28 2.80 -11.77 -4.30
N ASP A 29 3.29 -12.55 -3.33
CA ASP A 29 4.72 -12.65 -2.98
C ASP A 29 5.45 -11.30 -2.86
N VAL A 30 4.90 -10.41 -2.04
CA VAL A 30 5.36 -9.01 -1.92
C VAL A 30 6.75 -8.84 -1.30
N SER A 31 7.27 -9.87 -0.65
CA SER A 31 8.62 -9.96 -0.09
C SER A 31 9.52 -10.95 -0.84
N PHE A 32 9.07 -11.46 -2.01
CA PHE A 32 9.89 -12.29 -2.90
C PHE A 32 10.41 -13.61 -2.30
N GLU A 33 9.74 -14.10 -1.25
CA GLU A 33 10.13 -15.30 -0.50
C GLU A 33 9.83 -16.60 -1.25
N SER A 34 8.95 -16.56 -2.26
CA SER A 34 8.61 -17.75 -3.05
C SER A 34 9.75 -18.22 -3.97
N TYR A 35 10.71 -17.34 -4.26
CA TYR A 35 11.84 -17.63 -5.15
C TYR A 35 13.01 -18.24 -4.38
N THR A 36 13.94 -18.93 -5.06
CA THR A 36 15.24 -19.38 -4.48
C THR A 36 16.37 -18.38 -4.78
N SER A 37 17.37 -18.23 -3.89
CA SER A 37 18.33 -17.12 -4.00
C SER A 37 19.16 -17.23 -5.28
N GLY A 38 19.31 -16.12 -5.99
CA GLY A 38 19.91 -16.05 -7.32
C GLY A 38 19.01 -16.50 -8.47
N ALA A 39 17.78 -16.96 -8.20
CA ALA A 39 16.85 -17.32 -9.27
C ALA A 39 16.34 -16.08 -9.99
N LEU A 40 16.15 -16.23 -11.31
CA LEU A 40 15.47 -15.23 -12.13
C LEU A 40 14.00 -15.12 -11.71
N ILE A 41 13.55 -13.90 -11.49
CA ILE A 41 12.14 -13.58 -11.29
C ILE A 41 11.47 -13.49 -12.67
N GLY A 42 10.25 -14.00 -12.82
CA GLY A 42 9.48 -13.88 -14.08
C GLY A 42 9.23 -15.17 -14.87
N SER A 43 9.90 -16.29 -14.56
CA SER A 43 9.78 -17.51 -15.37
C SER A 43 8.49 -18.33 -15.15
N ALA A 44 7.78 -18.13 -14.04
CA ALA A 44 6.43 -18.67 -13.74
C ALA A 44 5.94 -18.21 -12.34
N GLY A 45 6.43 -17.07 -11.83
CA GLY A 45 6.18 -16.61 -10.46
C GLY A 45 5.14 -15.49 -10.38
N ALA A 46 4.87 -15.04 -9.15
CA ALA A 46 3.94 -13.93 -8.85
C ALA A 46 4.29 -12.61 -9.56
N TRP A 47 5.58 -12.40 -9.84
CA TRP A 47 6.08 -11.23 -10.56
C TRP A 47 6.61 -11.61 -11.93
N SER A 48 6.37 -10.75 -12.90
CA SER A 48 6.96 -10.79 -14.25
C SER A 48 8.17 -9.88 -14.33
N SER A 49 9.18 -10.23 -15.12
CA SER A 49 10.33 -9.36 -15.40
C SER A 49 10.44 -9.06 -16.89
N GLU A 50 10.83 -7.83 -17.20
CA GLU A 50 11.25 -7.40 -18.54
C GLU A 50 12.74 -7.09 -18.45
N GLY A 51 13.58 -7.95 -19.01
CA GLY A 51 15.03 -7.85 -18.85
C GLY A 51 15.68 -9.21 -18.72
N THR A 52 16.96 -9.23 -18.35
CA THR A 52 17.72 -10.50 -18.23
C THR A 52 18.38 -10.73 -16.88
N LEU A 53 18.40 -9.72 -15.99
CA LEU A 53 19.17 -9.77 -14.75
C LEU A 53 18.31 -9.64 -13.48
N THR A 54 16.99 -9.62 -13.61
CA THR A 54 16.10 -9.49 -12.45
C THR A 54 16.06 -10.80 -11.66
N THR A 55 16.58 -10.76 -10.44
CA THR A 55 16.79 -11.94 -9.59
C THR A 55 16.29 -11.72 -8.18
N ALA A 56 15.93 -12.79 -7.48
CA ALA A 56 15.65 -12.73 -6.05
C ALA A 56 16.94 -12.99 -5.26
N GLN A 57 17.39 -12.02 -4.47
CA GLN A 57 18.65 -12.05 -3.72
C GLN A 57 18.40 -12.27 -2.22
N GLY A 58 19.45 -12.61 -1.45
CA GLY A 58 19.38 -12.86 0.01
C GLY A 58 20.12 -14.13 0.44
N PRO A 59 20.24 -14.44 1.76
CA PRO A 59 19.51 -13.82 2.87
C PRO A 59 20.08 -12.51 3.42
N ALA A 60 21.37 -12.26 3.23
CA ALA A 60 21.97 -11.03 3.72
C ALA A 60 21.44 -9.81 2.96
N GLY A 61 21.01 -8.78 3.70
CA GLY A 61 20.60 -7.51 3.13
C GLY A 61 19.13 -7.42 2.71
N ALA A 62 18.30 -8.44 2.92
CA ALA A 62 16.85 -8.31 2.76
C ALA A 62 16.27 -7.34 3.82
N TYR A 63 15.23 -6.59 3.46
CA TYR A 63 14.56 -5.70 4.39
C TYR A 63 13.50 -6.48 5.19
N ASP A 64 12.67 -7.25 4.48
CA ASP A 64 11.68 -8.16 5.04
C ASP A 64 12.07 -9.61 4.72
N GLY A 65 11.69 -10.54 5.60
CA GLY A 65 11.97 -11.95 5.41
C GLY A 65 13.46 -12.29 5.21
N GLN A 66 13.75 -13.01 4.13
CA GLN A 66 15.07 -13.44 3.72
C GLN A 66 15.38 -12.99 2.29
N ARG A 67 14.45 -12.44 1.52
CA ARG A 67 14.63 -12.22 0.09
C ARG A 67 14.15 -10.85 -0.33
N PHE A 68 14.68 -10.42 -1.47
CA PHE A 68 14.30 -9.18 -2.12
C PHE A 68 14.53 -9.29 -3.61
N ALA A 69 13.84 -8.48 -4.41
CA ALA A 69 14.09 -8.41 -5.84
C ALA A 69 15.27 -7.47 -6.12
N SER A 70 16.17 -7.89 -7.01
CA SER A 70 17.27 -7.07 -7.52
C SER A 70 17.17 -6.97 -9.03
N LEU A 71 17.08 -5.74 -9.53
CA LEU A 71 16.92 -5.39 -10.94
C LEU A 71 18.22 -4.76 -11.44
N GLY A 72 18.69 -5.19 -12.61
CA GLY A 72 19.81 -4.55 -13.31
C GLY A 72 19.43 -3.23 -13.97
N LEU A 73 20.41 -2.59 -14.61
CA LEU A 73 20.18 -1.41 -15.45
C LEU A 73 19.25 -1.76 -16.63
N GLY A 74 18.13 -1.05 -16.74
CA GLY A 74 17.17 -1.22 -17.83
C GLY A 74 16.17 -2.36 -17.62
N ASP A 75 16.37 -3.17 -16.58
CA ASP A 75 15.42 -4.20 -16.19
C ASP A 75 14.18 -3.58 -15.55
N ARG A 76 13.03 -4.26 -15.72
CA ARG A 76 11.77 -3.91 -15.08
C ARG A 76 11.15 -5.12 -14.42
N LEU A 77 10.42 -4.87 -13.35
CA LEU A 77 9.69 -5.87 -12.57
C LEU A 77 8.24 -5.42 -12.47
N VAL A 78 7.31 -6.35 -12.69
CA VAL A 78 5.88 -6.05 -12.86
C VAL A 78 5.01 -7.02 -12.09
N GLN A 79 4.00 -6.47 -11.42
CA GLN A 79 2.82 -7.20 -11.01
C GLN A 79 1.58 -6.37 -11.29
N SER A 80 0.49 -7.06 -11.60
CA SER A 80 -0.80 -6.44 -11.88
C SER A 80 -1.74 -6.72 -10.72
N PHE A 81 -2.62 -5.76 -10.42
CA PHE A 81 -3.63 -5.90 -9.39
C PHE A 81 -4.90 -5.17 -9.80
N SER A 82 -6.01 -5.48 -9.14
CA SER A 82 -7.28 -4.81 -9.38
C SER A 82 -7.83 -4.22 -8.09
N VAL A 83 -8.61 -3.16 -8.21
CA VAL A 83 -9.32 -2.51 -7.11
C VAL A 83 -10.80 -2.40 -7.46
N ASP A 84 -11.64 -2.73 -6.47
CA ASP A 84 -13.09 -2.81 -6.66
C ASP A 84 -13.84 -1.66 -5.98
N THR A 85 -13.12 -0.78 -5.28
CA THR A 85 -13.69 0.34 -4.54
C THR A 85 -13.00 1.62 -4.94
N ALA A 86 -13.79 2.65 -5.26
CA ALA A 86 -13.27 3.96 -5.60
C ALA A 86 -12.59 4.60 -4.37
N GLY A 87 -11.46 5.26 -4.58
CA GLY A 87 -10.79 6.03 -3.54
C GLY A 87 -9.30 6.24 -3.80
N THR A 88 -8.62 6.79 -2.80
CA THR A 88 -7.17 6.98 -2.82
C THR A 88 -6.48 5.76 -2.24
N TYR A 89 -5.45 5.29 -2.93
CA TYR A 89 -4.61 4.17 -2.52
C TYR A 89 -3.16 4.63 -2.38
N THR A 90 -2.45 4.05 -1.41
CA THR A 90 -1.01 4.23 -1.24
C THR A 90 -0.28 3.00 -1.76
N VAL A 91 0.71 3.22 -2.62
CA VAL A 91 1.75 2.24 -2.93
C VAL A 91 2.91 2.47 -1.97
N SER A 92 3.39 1.43 -1.30
CA SER A 92 4.60 1.48 -0.46
C SER A 92 5.52 0.31 -0.73
N PHE A 93 6.82 0.55 -0.67
CA PHE A 93 7.87 -0.47 -0.79
C PHE A 93 9.17 0.06 -0.17
N TRP A 94 10.11 -0.83 0.08
CA TRP A 94 11.47 -0.48 0.44
C TRP A 94 12.39 -0.61 -0.78
N ALA A 95 13.27 0.38 -0.93
CA ALA A 95 14.17 0.47 -2.08
C ALA A 95 15.62 0.75 -1.67
N SER A 96 16.57 0.17 -2.39
CA SER A 96 17.98 0.56 -2.37
C SER A 96 18.54 0.55 -3.79
N GLY A 97 19.65 1.25 -4.03
CA GLY A 97 20.22 1.44 -5.36
C GLY A 97 19.59 2.63 -6.10
N GLU A 98 19.44 2.53 -7.41
CA GLU A 98 18.93 3.61 -8.26
C GLU A 98 17.78 3.12 -9.13
N GLY A 99 16.64 3.81 -9.03
CA GLY A 99 15.52 3.52 -9.91
C GLY A 99 14.26 4.30 -9.60
N ARG A 100 13.13 3.79 -10.11
CA ARG A 100 11.80 4.36 -9.86
C ARG A 100 10.71 3.31 -9.99
N SER A 101 9.56 3.63 -9.42
CA SER A 101 8.31 2.90 -9.62
C SER A 101 7.30 3.75 -10.40
N ARG A 102 6.51 3.11 -11.25
CA ARG A 102 5.44 3.73 -12.04
C ARG A 102 4.22 2.80 -12.06
N LEU A 103 3.05 3.39 -11.87
CA LEU A 103 1.77 2.71 -11.97
C LEU A 103 1.09 3.11 -13.27
N PHE A 104 0.63 2.14 -14.03
CA PHE A 104 -0.14 2.36 -15.27
C PHE A 104 -1.50 1.70 -15.16
N ASP A 105 -2.49 2.28 -15.83
CA ASP A 105 -3.77 1.62 -16.05
C ASP A 105 -3.59 0.45 -17.03
N SER A 106 -4.35 -0.63 -16.86
CA SER A 106 -4.27 -1.80 -17.75
C SER A 106 -4.69 -1.51 -19.17
N ASP A 107 -5.62 -0.57 -19.39
CA ASP A 107 -6.02 -0.15 -20.72
C ASP A 107 -4.87 0.57 -21.44
N ASP A 108 -4.13 1.42 -20.73
CA ASP A 108 -2.93 2.09 -21.26
C ASP A 108 -1.83 1.07 -21.61
N VAL A 109 -1.58 0.09 -20.73
CA VAL A 109 -0.60 -0.98 -21.00
C VAL A 109 -1.02 -1.81 -22.21
N ALA A 110 -2.30 -2.19 -22.32
CA ALA A 110 -2.84 -2.92 -23.47
C ALA A 110 -2.72 -2.13 -24.79
N ALA A 111 -2.86 -0.80 -24.71
CA ALA A 111 -2.64 0.12 -25.83
C ALA A 111 -1.15 0.46 -26.06
N SER A 112 -0.22 -0.09 -25.29
CA SER A 112 1.22 0.21 -25.32
C SER A 112 1.55 1.70 -25.07
N LEU A 113 0.74 2.38 -24.25
CA LEU A 113 0.88 3.79 -23.89
C LEU A 113 1.62 3.94 -22.56
N PHE A 114 2.95 4.07 -22.61
CA PHE A 114 3.80 4.20 -21.41
C PHE A 114 4.23 5.64 -21.06
N SER A 115 3.66 6.64 -21.72
CA SER A 115 3.99 8.05 -21.53
C SER A 115 3.22 8.72 -20.38
N THR A 116 2.10 8.16 -19.97
CA THR A 116 1.15 8.78 -19.02
C THR A 116 0.85 7.84 -17.85
N PRO A 117 1.82 7.63 -16.92
CA PRO A 117 1.55 6.84 -15.73
C PRO A 117 0.45 7.51 -14.88
N VAL A 118 -0.39 6.68 -14.25
CA VAL A 118 -1.42 7.11 -13.29
C VAL A 118 -0.76 7.75 -12.06
N ALA A 119 0.34 7.15 -11.61
CA ALA A 119 1.16 7.69 -10.54
C ALA A 119 2.61 7.20 -10.65
N VAL A 120 3.53 7.94 -10.04
CA VAL A 120 4.96 7.63 -10.05
C VAL A 120 5.55 7.84 -8.66
N SER A 121 6.56 7.05 -8.30
CA SER A 121 7.36 7.35 -7.11
C SER A 121 8.18 8.62 -7.28
N ASN A 122 8.64 8.88 -8.51
CA ASN A 122 9.32 10.10 -8.92
C ASN A 122 9.29 10.21 -10.46
N THR A 123 9.37 11.44 -10.99
CA THR A 123 9.43 11.70 -12.44
C THR A 123 10.72 11.14 -13.04
N ASP A 124 11.85 11.35 -12.36
CA ASP A 124 13.17 10.87 -12.79
C ASP A 124 13.65 9.71 -11.88
N PRO A 125 14.58 8.86 -12.34
CA PRO A 125 15.20 7.85 -11.48
C PRO A 125 15.85 8.50 -10.25
N VAL A 126 15.62 7.90 -9.08
CA VAL A 126 16.18 8.34 -7.80
C VAL A 126 17.27 7.38 -7.37
N ASN A 127 18.41 7.92 -6.95
CA ASN A 127 19.45 7.15 -6.30
C ASN A 127 19.21 7.15 -4.79
N TYR A 128 18.71 6.03 -4.27
CA TYR A 128 18.48 5.76 -2.86
C TYR A 128 19.77 5.36 -2.12
N GLY A 129 20.87 5.08 -2.82
CA GLY A 129 22.12 4.64 -2.21
C GLY A 129 22.07 3.20 -1.69
N ALA A 130 23.04 2.81 -0.86
CA ALA A 130 23.23 1.41 -0.45
C ALA A 130 22.29 0.94 0.69
N GLY A 131 21.60 1.86 1.37
CA GLY A 131 20.67 1.54 2.45
C GLY A 131 19.24 1.35 1.95
N TRP A 132 18.39 0.72 2.76
CA TRP A 132 16.95 0.63 2.49
C TRP A 132 16.25 1.95 2.82
N HIS A 133 15.50 2.46 1.86
CA HIS A 133 14.67 3.66 1.99
C HIS A 133 13.21 3.30 1.72
N GLN A 134 12.31 3.73 2.61
CA GLN A 134 10.90 3.58 2.37
C GLN A 134 10.45 4.58 1.30
N VAL A 135 9.78 4.07 0.28
CA VAL A 135 9.17 4.86 -0.79
C VAL A 135 7.67 4.71 -0.71
N GLN A 136 6.97 5.83 -0.81
CA GLN A 136 5.51 5.90 -0.75
C GLN A 136 5.00 6.95 -1.73
N TYR A 137 3.92 6.61 -2.44
CA TYR A 137 3.16 7.56 -3.24
C TYR A 137 1.71 7.10 -3.35
N THR A 138 0.82 8.03 -3.69
CA THR A 138 -0.62 7.75 -3.79
C THR A 138 -1.11 7.83 -5.22
N PHE A 139 -2.22 7.16 -5.49
CA PHE A 139 -3.03 7.35 -6.68
C PHE A 139 -4.50 7.35 -6.31
N ASP A 140 -5.30 8.07 -7.09
CA ASP A 140 -6.76 8.12 -6.95
C ASP A 140 -7.36 7.36 -8.13
N THR A 141 -8.28 6.45 -7.85
CA THR A 141 -8.93 5.65 -8.89
C THR A 141 -9.95 6.43 -9.71
N GLY A 142 -10.36 7.61 -9.24
CA GLY A 142 -11.57 8.29 -9.66
C GLY A 142 -12.82 7.46 -9.32
N ALA A 143 -13.93 7.82 -9.97
CA ALA A 143 -15.16 7.03 -9.90
C ALA A 143 -14.99 5.72 -10.67
N LEU A 144 -15.31 4.60 -10.02
CA LEU A 144 -15.24 3.27 -10.62
C LEU A 144 -16.62 2.81 -11.12
N ASN A 145 -16.64 2.13 -12.27
CA ASN A 145 -17.81 1.40 -12.81
C ASN A 145 -17.53 -0.11 -12.82
N GLY A 146 -17.22 -0.67 -11.66
CA GLY A 146 -16.76 -2.05 -11.50
C GLY A 146 -15.34 -2.11 -10.92
N SER A 147 -14.52 -3.01 -11.46
CA SER A 147 -13.12 -3.18 -11.06
C SER A 147 -12.18 -2.47 -12.04
N SER A 148 -11.20 -1.74 -11.53
CA SER A 148 -10.10 -1.17 -12.34
C SER A 148 -8.82 -1.94 -12.08
N SER A 149 -8.07 -2.22 -13.15
CA SER A 149 -6.83 -2.99 -13.07
C SER A 149 -5.63 -2.12 -13.39
N TYR A 150 -4.54 -2.31 -12.64
CA TYR A 150 -3.31 -1.54 -12.78
C TYR A 150 -2.09 -2.45 -12.88
N HIS A 151 -1.04 -1.94 -13.49
CA HIS A 151 0.28 -2.56 -13.54
C HIS A 151 1.30 -1.71 -12.77
N LEU A 152 1.89 -2.31 -11.72
CA LEU A 152 2.95 -1.70 -10.94
C LEU A 152 4.31 -2.11 -11.51
N TYR A 153 5.03 -1.14 -12.05
CA TYR A 153 6.36 -1.32 -12.61
C TYR A 153 7.43 -0.76 -11.68
N PHE A 154 8.40 -1.59 -11.31
CA PHE A 154 9.70 -1.13 -10.82
C PHE A 154 10.70 -1.14 -11.97
N SER A 155 11.65 -0.22 -11.97
CA SER A 155 12.66 -0.11 -13.04
C SER A 155 14.02 0.22 -12.45
N GLY A 156 15.03 -0.58 -12.80
CA GLY A 156 16.42 -0.39 -12.38
C GLY A 156 17.19 0.55 -13.29
N PHE A 157 17.98 1.44 -12.69
CA PHE A 157 18.83 2.43 -13.36
C PHE A 157 20.22 2.44 -12.73
N GLY A 158 21.19 3.10 -13.36
CA GLY A 158 22.57 3.19 -12.86
C GLY A 158 23.14 1.84 -12.44
N SER A 159 23.36 1.67 -11.14
CA SER A 159 23.86 0.44 -10.50
C SER A 159 22.83 -0.67 -10.29
N GLY A 160 21.57 -0.47 -10.68
CA GLY A 160 20.44 -1.35 -10.40
C GLY A 160 19.59 -0.89 -9.23
N LEU A 161 18.40 -1.49 -9.08
CA LEU A 161 17.43 -1.22 -8.03
C LEU A 161 17.14 -2.51 -7.26
N SER A 162 17.14 -2.44 -5.93
CA SER A 162 16.61 -3.52 -5.10
C SER A 162 15.27 -3.08 -4.50
N VAL A 163 14.31 -3.99 -4.46
CA VAL A 163 12.92 -3.74 -4.02
C VAL A 163 12.49 -4.84 -3.05
N ASP A 164 11.79 -4.45 -1.99
CA ASP A 164 11.27 -5.38 -0.97
C ASP A 164 10.00 -4.83 -0.30
N ALA A 165 9.25 -5.71 0.37
CA ALA A 165 8.06 -5.43 1.17
C ALA A 165 7.05 -4.50 0.46
N VAL A 166 6.63 -4.91 -0.74
CA VAL A 166 5.70 -4.14 -1.57
C VAL A 166 4.28 -4.19 -0.99
N SER A 167 3.55 -3.10 -1.04
CA SER A 167 2.15 -3.06 -0.61
C SER A 167 1.36 -2.01 -1.36
N VAL A 168 0.07 -2.29 -1.51
CA VAL A 168 -0.93 -1.32 -1.98
C VAL A 168 -2.10 -1.38 -1.00
N SER A 169 -2.53 -0.24 -0.48
CA SER A 169 -3.62 -0.18 0.49
C SER A 169 -4.45 1.09 0.34
N ALA A 170 -5.76 0.97 0.52
CA ALA A 170 -6.68 2.11 0.53
C ALA A 170 -6.33 3.06 1.69
N VAL A 171 -6.28 4.35 1.42
CA VAL A 171 -6.13 5.39 2.43
C VAL A 171 -7.51 5.60 3.07
N PRO A 172 -7.68 5.35 4.38
CA PRO A 172 -8.95 5.63 5.03
C PRO A 172 -9.27 7.12 4.94
N GLU A 173 -10.43 7.46 4.40
CA GLU A 173 -10.88 8.85 4.33
C GLU A 173 -11.00 9.44 5.74
N PRO A 174 -10.15 10.41 6.13
CA PRO A 174 -10.18 11.00 7.47
C PRO A 174 -11.51 11.70 7.75
N GLU A 175 -12.10 12.30 6.71
CA GLU A 175 -13.32 13.10 6.77
C GLU A 175 -14.56 12.23 6.98
N SER A 176 -14.66 11.09 6.29
CA SER A 176 -15.80 10.18 6.45
C SER A 176 -15.90 9.63 7.88
N LEU A 177 -14.77 9.37 8.54
CA LEU A 177 -14.74 9.00 9.96
C LEU A 177 -15.10 10.18 10.87
N ALA A 178 -14.55 11.37 10.60
CA ALA A 178 -14.88 12.55 11.38
C ALA A 178 -16.38 12.90 11.27
N MET A 179 -16.97 12.78 10.08
CA MET A 179 -18.39 13.03 9.83
C MET A 179 -19.29 11.94 10.42
N MET A 180 -18.87 10.67 10.36
CA MET A 180 -19.56 9.59 11.07
C MET A 180 -19.54 9.82 12.58
N LEU A 181 -18.38 10.16 13.15
CA LEU A 181 -18.24 10.48 14.57
C LEU A 181 -19.03 11.74 14.95
N ALA A 182 -19.03 12.77 14.12
CA ALA A 182 -19.82 13.97 14.33
C ALA A 182 -21.33 13.66 14.30
N GLY A 183 -21.78 12.85 13.34
CA GLY A 183 -23.16 12.38 13.23
C GLY A 183 -23.59 11.55 14.45
N LEU A 184 -22.76 10.59 14.87
CA LEU A 184 -23.01 9.79 16.07
C LEU A 184 -22.98 10.63 17.35
N GLY A 185 -22.05 11.58 17.45
CA GLY A 185 -21.97 12.54 18.55
C GLY A 185 -23.23 13.40 18.65
N ALA A 186 -23.74 13.90 17.52
CA ALA A 186 -24.97 14.67 17.47
C ALA A 186 -26.20 13.85 17.92
N LEU A 187 -26.33 12.60 17.44
CA LEU A 187 -27.40 11.68 17.87
C LEU A 187 -27.33 11.37 19.37
N GLY A 188 -26.12 11.14 19.90
CA GLY A 188 -25.88 10.93 21.33
C GLY A 188 -26.35 12.12 22.17
N LEU A 189 -25.98 13.35 21.79
CA LEU A 189 -26.40 14.57 22.48
C LEU A 189 -27.92 14.78 22.42
N MET A 190 -28.56 14.53 21.28
CA MET A 190 -30.02 14.62 21.14
C MET A 190 -30.76 13.59 22.02
N SER A 191 -30.25 12.36 22.10
CA SER A 191 -30.85 11.32 22.96
C SER A 191 -30.79 11.67 24.45
N ARG A 192 -29.69 12.31 24.90
CA ARG A 192 -29.55 12.79 26.28
C ARG A 192 -30.57 13.89 26.61
N ARG A 193 -30.83 14.80 25.67
CA ARG A 193 -31.83 15.87 25.84
C ARG A 193 -33.26 15.31 25.98
N ARG A 194 -33.58 14.21 25.28
CA ARG A 194 -34.89 13.57 25.36
C ARG A 194 -35.15 12.81 26.67
N ARG A 195 -34.12 12.42 27.41
CA ARG A 195 -34.27 11.79 28.74
C ARG A 195 -34.33 12.79 29.90
N ALA A 196 -33.97 14.05 29.65
CA ALA A 196 -33.96 15.11 30.65
C ALA A 196 -35.24 15.99 30.61
N ALA A 197 -36.18 15.68 29.73
CA ALA A 197 -37.53 16.25 29.64
C ALA A 197 -38.54 15.12 29.85
#